data_AF-A0A5C7JFG7-F1
#
_entry.id   AF-A0A5C7JFG7-F1
#
_cell.length_a   1.000
_cell.length_b   1.000
_cell.length_c   1.000
_cell.angle_alpha   90.00
_cell.angle_beta   90.00
_cell.angle_gamma   90.00
#
_symmetry.space_group_name_H-M   'P 1'
#
loop_
_entity.id
_entity.type
_entity.pdbx_description
1 polymer ?
#
loop_
_entity_poly.entity_id
_entity_poly.type
_entity_poly.pdbx_seq_one_letter_code
_entity_poly.pdbx_strand_id
1 'polypeptide(L)'
;MKDFIKTKLNESIAFDIVENMMIEDYPSSFDMEHFKTLRSFAQRVKYCEEHLKRISSGSSRIVYMIDNTKVLKLAKNQKGLAQNEVEIQWGQDSYFGSILAHTFMYHPDDLWVEMELARKVTKKDFQRLTDCTIEELYDYLRNFNEINRGKRPIFNMDPAVKERLDENEFVSAIVDFMANIDAPAGDFGRLNSYGIVQRGGQDDIVLIDFGLTNDVYQTYYS
;
A
#
# COMPACT_ATOMS: atom_id res chain seq x y z
N MET A 1 9.14 -40.33 14.17
CA MET A 1 8.63 -39.01 14.64
C MET A 1 9.70 -37.93 14.56
N LYS A 2 10.89 -38.12 15.17
CA LYS A 2 12.01 -37.17 15.05
C LYS A 2 12.48 -36.95 13.60
N ASP A 3 12.55 -38.01 12.80
CA ASP A 3 12.97 -37.89 11.39
C ASP A 3 11.93 -37.14 10.55
N PHE A 4 10.64 -37.35 10.81
CA PHE A 4 9.55 -36.62 10.15
C PHE A 4 9.55 -35.12 10.48
N ILE A 5 9.79 -34.77 11.75
CA ILE A 5 9.92 -33.37 12.19
C ILE A 5 11.15 -32.71 11.54
N LYS A 6 12.28 -33.42 11.44
CA LYS A 6 13.50 -32.92 10.81
C LYS A 6 13.32 -32.69 9.30
N THR A 7 12.61 -33.60 8.61
CA THR A 7 12.29 -33.44 7.19
C THR A 7 11.38 -32.23 6.96
N LYS A 8 10.33 -32.06 7.78
CA LYS A 8 9.44 -30.89 7.72
C LYS A 8 10.15 -29.57 8.00
N LEU A 9 11.07 -29.55 8.97
CA LEU A 9 11.89 -28.37 9.25
C LEU A 9 12.81 -28.04 8.09
N ASN A 10 13.45 -29.05 7.49
CA ASN A 10 14.33 -28.86 6.35
C ASN A 10 13.57 -28.42 5.09
N GLU A 11 12.35 -28.91 4.87
CA GLU A 11 11.46 -28.45 3.80
C GLU A 11 11.05 -26.98 4.00
N SER A 12 10.70 -26.59 5.23
CA SER A 12 10.39 -25.20 5.58
C SER A 12 11.58 -24.29 5.36
N ILE A 13 12.76 -24.67 5.88
CA ILE A 13 14.00 -23.91 5.72
C ILE A 13 14.40 -23.82 4.24
N ALA A 14 14.24 -24.90 3.48
CA ALA A 14 14.51 -24.89 2.04
C ALA A 14 13.51 -24.00 1.28
N PHE A 15 12.24 -23.97 1.68
CA PHE A 15 11.23 -23.08 1.11
C PHE A 15 11.57 -21.62 1.42
N ASP A 16 11.90 -21.30 2.67
CA ASP A 16 12.32 -19.95 3.09
C ASP A 16 13.61 -19.51 2.36
N ILE A 17 14.57 -20.41 2.15
CA ILE A 17 15.79 -20.12 1.39
C ILE A 17 15.50 -19.93 -0.10
N VAL A 18 14.58 -20.71 -0.67
CA VAL A 18 14.19 -20.60 -2.09
C VAL A 18 13.39 -19.33 -2.35
N GLU A 19 12.49 -18.92 -1.45
CA GLU A 19 11.83 -17.60 -1.50
C GLU A 19 12.87 -16.48 -1.45
N ASN A 20 13.86 -16.58 -0.57
CA ASN A 20 14.95 -15.61 -0.46
C ASN A 20 15.99 -15.68 -1.61
N MET A 21 15.95 -16.73 -2.44
CA MET A 21 16.85 -16.94 -3.60
C MET A 21 16.15 -16.79 -4.95
N MET A 22 14.89 -16.35 -4.99
CA MET A 22 14.27 -15.91 -6.23
C MET A 22 15.09 -14.73 -6.78
N ILE A 23 15.84 -14.99 -7.86
CA ILE A 23 16.45 -13.93 -8.66
C ILE A 23 15.30 -13.01 -9.04
N GLU A 24 15.30 -11.77 -8.52
CA GLU A 24 14.33 -10.76 -8.90
C GLU A 24 14.35 -10.62 -10.43
N ASP A 25 13.30 -11.13 -11.08
CA ASP A 25 13.21 -11.13 -12.53
C ASP A 25 12.64 -9.78 -12.98
N TYR A 26 13.50 -8.75 -12.95
CA TYR A 26 13.21 -7.47 -13.56
C TYR A 26 13.07 -7.64 -15.08
N PRO A 27 12.29 -6.78 -15.78
CA PRO A 27 12.27 -6.79 -17.23
C PRO A 27 13.69 -6.69 -17.78
N SER A 28 13.99 -7.40 -18.88
CA SER A 28 15.32 -7.35 -19.49
C SER A 28 15.75 -5.94 -19.96
N SER A 29 14.78 -5.04 -20.13
CA SER A 29 15.04 -3.63 -20.41
C SER A 29 15.42 -2.81 -19.18
N PHE A 30 15.19 -3.27 -17.95
CA PHE A 30 15.38 -2.51 -16.73
C PHE A 30 16.41 -3.18 -15.81
N ASP A 31 17.52 -2.48 -15.55
CA ASP A 31 18.57 -2.90 -14.62
C ASP A 31 18.44 -2.11 -13.32
N MET A 32 17.94 -2.78 -12.29
CA MET A 32 17.74 -2.19 -10.97
C MET A 32 19.07 -1.78 -10.30
N GLU A 33 20.14 -2.54 -10.50
CA GLU A 33 21.45 -2.21 -9.94
C GLU A 33 22.02 -0.95 -10.60
N HIS A 34 21.88 -0.80 -11.92
CA HIS A 34 22.20 0.45 -12.59
C HIS A 34 21.34 1.62 -12.08
N PHE A 35 20.02 1.42 -11.98
CA PHE A 35 19.08 2.44 -11.49
C PHE A 35 19.47 2.99 -10.11
N LYS A 36 19.89 2.12 -9.18
CA LYS A 36 20.36 2.49 -7.84
C LYS A 36 21.58 3.42 -7.87
N THR A 37 22.39 3.40 -8.93
CA THR A 37 23.58 4.28 -9.05
C THR A 37 23.26 5.71 -9.51
N LEU A 38 22.05 5.96 -10.03
CA LEU A 38 21.67 7.26 -10.57
C LEU A 38 21.55 8.30 -9.46
N ARG A 39 22.18 9.46 -9.64
CA ARG A 39 22.35 10.46 -8.56
C ARG A 39 21.32 11.57 -8.58
N SER A 40 20.82 11.94 -9.76
CA SER A 40 19.86 13.04 -9.91
C SER A 40 18.45 12.55 -10.23
N PHE A 41 17.46 13.35 -9.84
CA PHE A 41 16.06 13.12 -10.22
C PHE A 41 15.89 13.03 -11.74
N ALA A 42 16.53 13.93 -12.50
CA ALA A 42 16.45 13.93 -13.96
C ALA A 42 17.00 12.64 -14.59
N GLN A 43 18.10 12.09 -14.05
CA GLN A 43 18.65 10.81 -14.49
C GLN A 43 17.68 9.66 -14.21
N ARG A 44 17.10 9.60 -13.00
CA ARG A 44 16.13 8.56 -12.62
C ARG A 44 14.90 8.59 -13.52
N VAL A 45 14.33 9.78 -13.73
CA VAL A 45 13.18 9.95 -14.64
C VAL A 45 13.54 9.48 -16.04
N LYS A 46 14.66 9.96 -16.61
CA LYS A 46 15.08 9.58 -17.95
C LYS A 46 15.21 8.07 -18.10
N TYR A 47 15.88 7.42 -17.15
CA TYR A 47 16.04 5.97 -17.15
C TYR A 47 14.70 5.25 -17.07
N CYS A 48 13.82 5.66 -16.16
CA CYS A 48 12.49 5.05 -16.06
C CYS A 48 11.65 5.25 -17.34
N GLU A 49 11.70 6.41 -18.01
CA GLU A 49 10.98 6.61 -19.28
C GLU A 49 11.54 5.76 -20.44
N GLU A 50 12.85 5.50 -20.44
CA GLU A 50 13.50 4.69 -21.48
C GLU A 50 13.21 3.19 -21.31
N HIS A 51 12.97 2.75 -20.07
CA HIS A 51 12.98 1.32 -19.73
C HIS A 51 11.67 0.79 -19.14
N LEU A 52 10.80 1.65 -18.59
CA LEU A 52 9.56 1.28 -17.90
C LEU A 52 8.35 2.03 -18.46
N LYS A 53 7.16 1.48 -18.22
CA LYS A 53 5.89 2.14 -18.57
C LYS A 53 5.44 3.03 -17.41
N ARG A 54 5.38 4.35 -17.65
CA ARG A 54 4.70 5.28 -16.74
C ARG A 54 3.20 4.95 -16.69
N ILE A 55 2.65 4.74 -15.49
CA ILE A 55 1.22 4.43 -15.28
C ILE A 55 0.46 5.53 -14.54
N SER A 56 1.16 6.37 -13.77
CA SER A 56 0.56 7.52 -13.10
C SER A 56 1.60 8.62 -12.86
N SER A 57 1.13 9.85 -12.69
CA SER A 57 1.95 10.98 -12.28
C SER A 57 1.08 11.97 -11.50
N GLY A 58 1.38 12.13 -10.22
CA GLY A 58 0.74 13.12 -9.35
C GLY A 58 1.58 14.38 -9.16
N SER A 59 1.14 15.21 -8.22
CA SER A 59 1.89 16.40 -7.78
C SER A 59 3.18 16.04 -7.04
N SER A 60 3.19 14.92 -6.31
CA SER A 60 4.30 14.47 -5.46
C SER A 60 5.19 13.41 -6.10
N ARG A 61 4.64 12.48 -6.89
CA ARG A 61 5.34 11.28 -7.37
C ARG A 61 5.02 10.93 -8.82
N ILE A 62 5.92 10.18 -9.47
CA ILE A 62 5.69 9.49 -10.75
C ILE A 62 5.69 8.00 -10.46
N VAL A 63 4.73 7.25 -11.03
CA VAL A 63 4.62 5.80 -10.85
C VAL A 63 4.88 5.10 -12.17
N TYR A 64 5.84 4.18 -12.14
CA TYR A 64 6.22 3.32 -13.25
C TYR A 64 5.86 1.87 -12.92
N MET A 65 5.36 1.14 -13.89
CA MET A 65 5.20 -0.30 -13.78
C MET A 65 6.53 -0.97 -14.11
N ILE A 66 7.05 -1.76 -13.17
CA ILE A 66 8.25 -2.57 -13.37
C ILE A 66 7.84 -3.83 -14.14
N ASP A 67 6.97 -4.64 -13.55
CA ASP A 67 6.49 -5.90 -14.11
C ASP A 67 4.99 -6.08 -13.81
N ASN A 68 4.47 -7.30 -13.95
CA ASN A 68 3.05 -7.60 -13.69
C ASN A 68 2.68 -7.68 -12.20
N THR A 69 3.64 -7.45 -11.31
CA THR A 69 3.56 -7.59 -9.85
C THR A 69 4.14 -6.41 -9.08
N LYS A 70 4.93 -5.52 -9.71
CA LYS A 70 5.64 -4.43 -9.04
C LYS A 70 5.53 -3.09 -9.75
N VAL A 71 5.52 -2.03 -8.96
CA VAL A 71 5.62 -0.62 -9.38
C VAL A 71 6.80 0.06 -8.70
N LEU A 72 7.37 1.05 -9.39
CA LEU A 72 8.32 1.99 -8.82
C LEU A 72 7.64 3.35 -8.65
N LYS A 73 7.55 3.84 -7.42
CA LYS A 73 7.06 5.20 -7.10
C LYS A 73 8.25 6.12 -6.87
N LEU A 74 8.51 7.02 -7.81
CA LEU A 74 9.61 7.98 -7.79
C LEU A 74 9.17 9.33 -7.22
N ALA A 75 9.83 9.81 -6.17
CA ALA A 75 9.55 11.12 -5.56
C ALA A 75 10.01 12.28 -6.46
N LYS A 76 9.13 13.27 -6.65
CA LYS A 76 9.42 14.49 -7.45
C LYS A 76 9.92 15.65 -6.59
N ASN A 77 9.53 15.66 -5.32
CA ASN A 77 9.72 16.78 -4.39
C ASN A 77 9.61 16.27 -2.94
N GLN A 78 9.75 17.19 -1.97
CA GLN A 78 9.69 16.89 -0.54
C GLN A 78 8.38 16.20 -0.12
N LYS A 79 7.24 16.53 -0.76
CA LYS A 79 5.97 15.85 -0.49
C LYS A 79 6.05 14.36 -0.86
N GLY A 80 6.68 14.07 -2.00
CA GLY A 80 6.90 12.70 -2.46
C GLY A 80 7.87 11.92 -1.57
N LEU A 81 8.89 12.57 -1.02
CA LEU A 81 9.82 11.95 -0.06
C LEU A 81 9.09 11.56 1.22
N ALA A 82 8.36 12.49 1.82
CA ALA A 82 7.60 12.22 3.03
C ALA A 82 6.52 11.14 2.82
N GLN A 83 5.87 11.11 1.65
CA GLN A 83 4.93 10.03 1.31
C GLN A 83 5.64 8.68 1.16
N ASN A 84 6.82 8.64 0.56
CA ASN A 84 7.59 7.41 0.40
C ASN A 84 8.09 6.90 1.75
N GLU A 85 8.59 7.76 2.64
CA GLU A 85 9.03 7.42 3.99
C GLU A 85 7.94 6.66 4.75
N VAL A 86 6.70 7.18 4.76
CA VAL A 86 5.55 6.54 5.39
C VAL A 86 5.24 5.18 4.73
N GLU A 87 5.24 5.11 3.40
CA GLU A 87 4.98 3.85 2.69
C GLU A 87 6.07 2.79 2.91
N ILE A 88 7.32 3.20 3.11
CA ILE A 88 8.45 2.33 3.44
C ILE A 88 8.30 1.78 4.86
N GLN A 89 7.98 2.66 5.82
CA GLN A 89 7.79 2.28 7.22
C GLN A 89 6.69 1.23 7.38
N TRP A 90 5.55 1.42 6.71
CA TRP A 90 4.36 0.59 6.93
C TRP A 90 4.19 -0.53 5.91
N GLY A 91 4.74 -0.40 4.70
CA GLY A 91 4.60 -1.42 3.65
C GLY A 91 5.35 -2.73 3.94
N GLN A 92 6.19 -2.77 4.98
CA GLN A 92 6.87 -3.97 5.48
C GLN A 92 6.32 -4.46 6.83
N ASP A 93 5.26 -3.83 7.35
CA ASP A 93 4.69 -4.15 8.65
C ASP A 93 3.90 -5.47 8.59
N SER A 94 4.21 -6.40 9.51
CA SER A 94 3.55 -7.71 9.54
C SER A 94 2.12 -7.67 10.09
N TYR A 95 1.80 -6.68 10.94
CA TYR A 95 0.47 -6.57 11.56
C TYR A 95 -0.56 -6.03 10.56
N PHE A 96 -0.18 -5.05 9.75
CA PHE A 96 -1.03 -4.46 8.71
C PHE A 96 -0.80 -5.05 7.31
N GLY A 97 0.14 -5.98 7.15
CA GLY A 97 0.52 -6.53 5.84
C GLY A 97 -0.62 -7.16 5.05
N SER A 98 -1.72 -7.61 5.69
CA SER A 98 -2.90 -8.13 4.99
C SER A 98 -3.70 -7.04 4.25
N ILE A 99 -3.66 -5.79 4.73
CA ILE A 99 -4.45 -4.67 4.17
C ILE A 99 -3.61 -3.64 3.42
N LEU A 100 -2.28 -3.69 3.50
CA LEU A 100 -1.38 -2.76 2.82
C LEU A 100 -0.70 -3.43 1.62
N ALA A 101 -0.51 -2.67 0.55
CA ALA A 101 0.36 -3.07 -0.53
C ALA A 101 1.81 -3.17 -0.02
N HIS A 102 2.49 -4.27 -0.35
CA HIS A 102 3.82 -4.54 0.20
C HIS A 102 4.90 -3.69 -0.45
N THR A 103 5.83 -3.21 0.37
CA THR A 103 7.07 -2.55 -0.07
C THR A 103 8.19 -3.59 -0.15
N PHE A 104 8.85 -3.69 -1.30
CA PHE A 104 9.90 -4.67 -1.56
C PHE A 104 11.30 -4.06 -1.37
N MET A 105 11.57 -2.97 -2.09
CA MET A 105 12.85 -2.25 -2.01
C MET A 105 12.62 -0.75 -1.98
N TYR A 106 13.62 0.00 -1.53
CA TYR A 106 13.54 1.46 -1.46
C TYR A 106 14.93 2.09 -1.48
N HIS A 107 14.96 3.39 -1.77
CA HIS A 107 16.16 4.19 -1.59
C HIS A 107 16.33 4.58 -0.11
N PRO A 108 17.55 4.56 0.46
CA PRO A 108 17.80 4.97 1.85
C PRO A 108 17.38 6.42 2.19
N ASP A 109 17.33 7.28 1.18
CA ASP A 109 16.87 8.69 1.28
C ASP A 109 15.44 8.88 0.72
N ASP A 110 14.60 7.83 0.70
CA ASP A 110 13.18 7.84 0.29
C ASP A 110 12.88 8.32 -1.15
N LEU A 111 13.92 8.43 -1.97
CA LEU A 111 13.81 8.96 -3.34
C LEU A 111 12.90 8.12 -4.23
N TRP A 112 12.80 6.83 -3.95
CA TRP A 112 11.89 5.91 -4.61
C TRP A 112 11.55 4.73 -3.70
N VAL A 113 10.39 4.12 -3.95
CA VAL A 113 9.95 2.87 -3.34
C VAL A 113 9.42 1.93 -4.42
N GLU A 114 9.86 0.67 -4.36
CA GLU A 114 9.32 -0.44 -5.13
C GLU A 114 8.23 -1.13 -4.30
N MET A 115 7.04 -1.22 -4.87
CA MET A 115 5.83 -1.64 -4.16
C MET A 115 5.00 -2.60 -5.03
N GLU A 116 4.14 -3.39 -4.40
CA GLU A 116 3.17 -4.28 -5.05
C GLU A 116 2.29 -3.53 -6.06
N LEU A 117 2.22 -4.07 -7.29
CA LEU A 117 1.30 -3.60 -8.32
C LEU A 117 -0.09 -4.16 -8.02
N ALA A 118 -1.03 -3.26 -7.75
CA ALA A 118 -2.42 -3.62 -7.63
C ALA A 118 -3.21 -3.28 -8.90
N ARG A 119 -4.16 -4.15 -9.25
CA ARG A 119 -5.13 -3.91 -10.31
C ARG A 119 -6.19 -2.93 -9.83
N LYS A 120 -6.75 -2.16 -10.77
CA LYS A 120 -7.81 -1.20 -10.47
C LYS A 120 -9.05 -1.92 -9.90
N VAL A 121 -9.53 -1.44 -8.75
CA VAL A 121 -10.75 -1.94 -8.10
C VAL A 121 -12.01 -1.27 -8.67
N THR A 122 -13.12 -2.03 -8.74
CA THR A 122 -14.47 -1.49 -8.96
C THR A 122 -15.25 -1.50 -7.64
N LYS A 123 -16.32 -0.70 -7.52
CA LYS A 123 -17.18 -0.72 -6.32
C LYS A 123 -17.73 -2.12 -6.01
N LYS A 124 -18.05 -2.89 -7.06
CA LYS A 124 -18.53 -4.28 -6.91
C LYS A 124 -17.45 -5.21 -6.39
N ASP A 125 -16.22 -5.06 -6.87
CA ASP A 125 -15.09 -5.84 -6.36
C ASP A 125 -14.81 -5.49 -4.90
N PHE A 126 -14.76 -4.20 -4.58
CA PHE A 126 -14.55 -3.73 -3.21
C PHE A 126 -15.58 -4.35 -2.26
N GLN A 127 -16.87 -4.23 -2.58
CA GLN A 127 -17.94 -4.81 -1.76
C GLN A 127 -17.84 -6.33 -1.65
N ARG A 128 -17.56 -7.02 -2.75
CA ARG A 128 -17.42 -8.49 -2.75
C ARG A 128 -16.26 -8.97 -1.90
N LEU A 129 -15.14 -8.24 -1.88
CA LEU A 129 -13.91 -8.63 -1.20
C LEU A 129 -13.88 -8.20 0.28
N THR A 130 -14.63 -7.15 0.64
CA THR A 130 -14.60 -6.57 2.00
C THR A 130 -15.88 -6.73 2.80
N ASP A 131 -16.97 -7.17 2.17
CA ASP A 131 -18.33 -7.13 2.73
C ASP A 131 -18.76 -5.71 3.20
N CYS A 132 -18.20 -4.68 2.58
CA CYS A 132 -18.47 -3.27 2.85
C CYS A 132 -18.46 -2.48 1.54
N THR A 133 -19.40 -1.56 1.34
CA THR A 133 -19.30 -0.62 0.22
C THR A 133 -18.29 0.49 0.53
N ILE A 134 -17.66 1.06 -0.49
CA ILE A 134 -16.70 2.15 -0.28
C ILE A 134 -17.37 3.40 0.33
N GLU A 135 -18.65 3.62 0.04
CA GLU A 135 -19.46 4.69 0.63
C GLU A 135 -19.71 4.45 2.13
N GLU A 136 -20.09 3.24 2.52
CA GLU A 136 -20.25 2.86 3.93
C GLU A 136 -18.93 3.04 4.70
N LEU A 137 -17.80 2.61 4.12
CA LEU A 137 -16.49 2.81 4.71
C LEU A 137 -16.16 4.30 4.86
N TYR A 138 -16.40 5.11 3.82
CA TYR A 138 -16.15 6.55 3.87
C TYR A 138 -16.94 7.21 5.00
N ASP A 139 -18.25 6.97 5.07
CA ASP A 139 -19.11 7.56 6.11
C ASP A 139 -18.69 7.10 7.51
N TYR A 140 -18.35 5.81 7.65
CA TYR A 140 -17.90 5.21 8.90
C TYR A 140 -16.59 5.85 9.40
N LEU A 141 -15.55 5.89 8.57
CA LEU A 141 -14.24 6.46 8.93
C LEU A 141 -14.33 7.95 9.24
N ARG A 142 -15.17 8.68 8.52
CA ARG A 142 -15.41 10.10 8.76
C ARG A 142 -16.12 10.34 10.10
N ASN A 143 -17.12 9.53 10.42
CA ASN A 143 -17.79 9.57 11.73
C ASN A 143 -16.82 9.20 12.85
N PHE A 144 -16.02 8.14 12.69
CA PHE A 144 -14.99 7.74 13.65
C PHE A 144 -14.01 8.89 13.93
N ASN A 145 -13.52 9.56 12.89
CA ASN A 145 -12.58 10.68 13.02
C ASN A 145 -13.18 11.87 13.79
N GLU A 146 -14.46 12.22 13.53
CA GLU A 146 -15.14 13.30 14.25
C GLU A 146 -15.43 12.93 15.71
N ILE A 147 -15.85 11.69 15.98
CA ILE A 147 -16.10 11.20 17.34
C ILE A 147 -14.80 11.22 18.17
N ASN A 148 -13.67 10.78 17.61
CA ASN A 148 -12.38 10.85 18.29
C ASN A 148 -11.90 12.27 18.57
N ARG A 149 -12.42 13.26 17.84
CA ARG A 149 -12.21 14.70 18.10
C ARG A 149 -13.21 15.28 19.10
N GLY A 150 -14.03 14.45 19.74
CA GLY A 150 -15.07 14.86 20.68
C GLY A 150 -16.28 15.54 20.01
N LYS A 151 -16.47 15.33 18.70
CA LYS A 151 -17.57 15.91 17.93
C LYS A 151 -18.65 14.87 17.64
N ARG A 152 -19.80 15.35 17.15
CA ARG A 152 -20.91 14.49 16.72
C ARG A 152 -20.58 13.88 15.34
N PRO A 153 -21.13 12.69 15.04
CA PRO A 153 -21.04 12.12 13.69
C PRO A 153 -21.64 13.10 12.67
N ILE A 154 -21.02 13.15 11.50
CA ILE A 154 -21.42 14.02 10.40
C ILE A 154 -22.34 13.32 9.40
N PHE A 155 -22.26 12.00 9.32
CA PHE A 155 -23.12 11.16 8.50
C PHE A 155 -24.10 10.38 9.37
N ASN A 156 -25.36 10.32 8.95
CA ASN A 156 -26.33 9.43 9.57
C ASN A 156 -26.15 8.01 9.02
N MET A 157 -25.87 7.05 9.90
CA MET A 157 -25.67 5.65 9.53
C MET A 157 -26.74 4.79 10.19
N ASP A 158 -27.33 3.88 9.41
CA ASP A 158 -28.28 2.91 9.94
C ASP A 158 -27.61 2.06 11.04
N PRO A 159 -28.24 1.84 12.21
CA PRO A 159 -27.63 1.08 13.30
C PRO A 159 -27.17 -0.32 12.91
N ALA A 160 -27.92 -1.03 12.07
CA ALA A 160 -27.56 -2.38 11.65
C ALA A 160 -26.38 -2.37 10.66
N VAL A 161 -26.28 -1.35 9.82
CA VAL A 161 -25.08 -1.13 8.99
C VAL A 161 -23.88 -0.85 9.87
N LYS A 162 -24.03 0.04 10.86
CA LYS A 162 -22.95 0.37 11.79
C LYS A 162 -22.45 -0.88 12.54
N GLU A 163 -23.36 -1.67 13.10
CA GLU A 163 -23.03 -2.91 13.82
C GLU A 163 -22.27 -3.89 12.91
N ARG A 164 -22.71 -4.09 11.66
CA ARG A 164 -21.99 -4.92 10.69
C ARG A 164 -20.58 -4.39 10.41
N LEU A 165 -20.39 -3.07 10.32
CA LEU A 165 -19.06 -2.47 10.10
C LEU A 165 -18.17 -2.54 11.33
N ASP A 166 -18.75 -2.42 12.54
CA ASP A 166 -18.03 -2.59 13.81
C ASP A 166 -17.45 -4.03 13.94
N GLU A 167 -18.14 -5.04 13.40
CA GLU A 167 -17.73 -6.44 13.41
C GLU A 167 -16.88 -6.86 12.18
N ASN A 168 -16.69 -5.96 11.22
CA ASN A 168 -15.97 -6.28 9.98
C ASN A 168 -14.45 -6.20 10.18
N GLU A 169 -13.75 -7.30 9.94
CA GLU A 169 -12.29 -7.41 10.15
C GLU A 169 -11.50 -6.43 9.28
N PHE A 170 -11.87 -6.26 8.01
CA PHE A 170 -11.22 -5.32 7.11
C PHE A 170 -11.41 -3.88 7.57
N VAL A 171 -12.64 -3.50 7.92
CA VAL A 171 -12.95 -2.15 8.42
C VAL A 171 -12.18 -1.88 9.72
N SER A 172 -12.15 -2.84 10.63
CA SER A 172 -11.40 -2.73 11.90
C SER A 172 -9.91 -2.53 11.65
N ALA A 173 -9.30 -3.31 10.76
CA ALA A 173 -7.89 -3.16 10.38
C ALA A 173 -7.61 -1.78 9.76
N ILE A 174 -8.51 -1.26 8.93
CA ILE A 174 -8.39 0.08 8.34
C ILE A 174 -8.48 1.17 9.42
N VAL A 175 -9.40 1.05 10.38
CA VAL A 175 -9.54 1.98 11.51
C VAL A 175 -8.27 1.99 12.36
N ASP A 176 -7.79 0.80 12.72
CA ASP A 176 -6.59 0.63 13.53
C ASP A 176 -5.39 1.25 12.81
N PHE A 177 -5.19 0.95 11.52
CA PHE A 177 -4.09 1.50 10.76
C PHE A 177 -4.17 3.02 10.63
N MET A 178 -5.35 3.56 10.27
CA MET A 178 -5.57 5.01 10.16
C MET A 178 -5.25 5.74 11.47
N ALA A 179 -5.62 5.16 12.62
CA ALA A 179 -5.32 5.71 13.93
C ALA A 179 -3.82 5.62 14.27
N ASN A 180 -3.16 4.51 13.91
CA ASN A 180 -1.73 4.29 14.19
C ASN A 180 -0.81 5.25 13.41
N ILE A 181 -1.18 5.59 12.17
CA ILE A 181 -0.38 6.53 11.34
C ILE A 181 -0.83 7.98 11.47
N ASP A 182 -1.82 8.26 12.32
CA ASP A 182 -2.50 9.55 12.43
C ASP A 182 -2.90 10.14 11.06
N ALA A 183 -3.62 9.35 10.25
CA ALA A 183 -4.05 9.77 8.92
C ALA A 183 -5.44 10.42 8.89
N PRO A 184 -5.67 11.35 7.95
CA PRO A 184 -7.00 11.86 7.69
C PRO A 184 -7.89 10.80 7.02
N ALA A 185 -9.08 10.57 7.56
CA ALA A 185 -10.08 9.64 7.02
C ALA A 185 -10.49 9.90 5.56
N GLY A 186 -10.24 11.11 5.05
CA GLY A 186 -10.67 11.52 3.72
C GLY A 186 -10.08 10.69 2.59
N ASP A 187 -8.81 10.31 2.66
CA ASP A 187 -8.16 9.52 1.60
C ASP A 187 -8.48 8.03 1.74
N PHE A 188 -8.66 7.54 2.97
CA PHE A 188 -8.99 6.14 3.24
C PHE A 188 -10.39 5.73 2.77
N GLY A 189 -11.34 6.68 2.66
CA GLY A 189 -12.65 6.36 2.10
C GLY A 189 -12.75 6.54 0.57
N ARG A 190 -11.63 6.70 -0.15
CA ARG A 190 -11.65 6.83 -1.62
C ARG A 190 -11.33 5.51 -2.30
N LEU A 191 -12.14 5.15 -3.30
CA LEU A 191 -11.97 3.90 -4.04
C LEU A 191 -10.59 3.79 -4.72
N ASN A 192 -10.02 4.91 -5.18
CA ASN A 192 -8.72 4.93 -5.86
C ASN A 192 -7.51 4.80 -4.91
N SER A 193 -7.73 4.81 -3.60
CA SER A 193 -6.70 4.49 -2.60
C SER A 193 -6.50 2.98 -2.46
N TYR A 194 -7.37 2.17 -3.07
CA TYR A 194 -7.34 0.73 -3.02
C TYR A 194 -7.03 0.09 -4.38
N GLY A 195 -6.52 -1.13 -4.33
CA GLY A 195 -6.37 -1.98 -5.49
C GLY A 195 -6.51 -3.46 -5.13
N ILE A 196 -6.58 -4.30 -6.15
CA ILE A 196 -6.68 -5.76 -6.01
C ILE A 196 -5.33 -6.39 -6.32
N VAL A 197 -4.83 -7.20 -5.39
CA VAL A 197 -3.58 -7.97 -5.53
C VAL A 197 -3.90 -9.46 -5.45
N GLN A 198 -2.98 -10.30 -5.92
CA GLN A 198 -3.16 -11.75 -5.86
C GLN A 198 -2.19 -12.34 -4.82
N ARG A 199 -2.72 -12.83 -3.71
CA ARG A 199 -1.95 -13.45 -2.62
C ARG A 199 -2.49 -14.84 -2.35
N GLY A 200 -1.62 -15.85 -2.27
CA GLY A 200 -2.05 -17.24 -2.10
C GLY A 200 -3.00 -17.75 -3.20
N GLY A 201 -2.98 -17.15 -4.40
CA GLY A 201 -3.89 -17.48 -5.50
C GLY A 201 -5.28 -16.86 -5.40
N GLN A 202 -5.55 -16.04 -4.38
CA GLN A 202 -6.83 -15.34 -4.17
C GLN A 202 -6.67 -13.84 -4.42
N ASP A 203 -7.77 -13.20 -4.82
CA ASP A 203 -7.85 -11.75 -4.94
C ASP A 203 -8.05 -11.15 -3.55
N ASP A 204 -7.13 -10.28 -3.12
CA ASP A 204 -7.23 -9.49 -1.90
C ASP A 204 -7.35 -8.01 -2.24
N ILE A 205 -8.08 -7.27 -1.40
CA ILE A 205 -8.08 -5.81 -1.47
C ILE A 205 -6.95 -5.27 -0.59
N VAL A 206 -6.22 -4.27 -1.09
CA VAL A 206 -5.18 -3.58 -0.32
C VAL A 206 -5.24 -2.10 -0.54
N LEU A 207 -4.80 -1.34 0.47
CA LEU A 207 -4.53 0.07 0.41
C LEU A 207 -3.19 0.28 -0.31
N ILE A 208 -3.21 1.05 -1.39
CA ILE A 208 -2.05 1.35 -2.25
C ILE A 208 -1.53 2.77 -2.07
N ASP A 209 -2.32 3.63 -1.44
CA ASP A 209 -2.00 5.02 -1.14
C ASP A 209 -2.24 5.28 0.35
N PHE A 210 -1.16 5.17 1.12
CA PHE A 210 -1.15 5.34 2.57
C PHE A 210 -0.01 6.25 3.05
N GLY A 211 0.56 7.04 2.14
CA GLY A 211 1.66 7.96 2.46
C GLY A 211 1.21 9.29 3.09
N LEU A 212 -0.10 9.54 3.27
CA LEU A 212 -0.61 10.81 3.78
C LEU A 212 -1.01 10.70 5.26
N THR A 213 -0.15 11.17 6.16
CA THR A 213 -0.47 11.42 7.57
C THR A 213 -0.93 12.86 7.78
N ASN A 214 -1.48 13.19 8.96
CA ASN A 214 -1.83 14.56 9.32
C ASN A 214 -0.60 15.48 9.31
N ASP A 215 0.56 15.01 9.78
CA ASP A 215 1.82 15.76 9.76
C ASP A 215 2.30 16.04 8.33
N VAL A 216 2.26 15.02 7.46
CA VAL A 216 2.60 15.20 6.03
C VAL A 216 1.65 16.19 5.37
N TYR A 217 0.35 16.08 5.65
CA TYR A 217 -0.65 17.01 5.14
C TYR A 217 -0.38 18.44 5.60
N GLN A 218 -0.17 18.66 6.90
CA GLN A 218 0.06 19.98 7.47
C GLN A 218 1.37 20.61 6.98
N THR A 219 2.42 19.81 6.82
CA THR A 219 3.73 20.31 6.41
C THR A 219 3.77 20.70 4.93
N TYR A 220 3.04 19.96 4.08
CA TYR A 220 3.24 20.03 2.64
C TYR A 220 2.00 20.39 1.81
N TYR A 221 0.79 20.33 2.37
CA TYR A 221 -0.46 20.48 1.61
C TYR A 221 -1.42 21.56 2.13
N SER A 222 -1.27 22.02 3.37
CA SER A 222 -2.03 23.15 3.93
C SER A 222 -1.38 24.51 3.70
#